data_AF-A0A7C9ESR9-F1
#
_entry.id   AF-A0A7C9ESR9-F1
#
_cell.length_a   1.000
_cell.length_b   1.000
_cell.length_c   1.000
_cell.angle_alpha   90.00
_cell.angle_beta   90.00
_cell.angle_gamma   90.00
#
_symmetry.space_group_name_H-M   'P 1'
#
loop_
_entity.id
_entity.type
_entity.pdbx_description
1 polymer ?
#
loop_
_entity_poly.entity_id
_entity_poly.type
_entity_poly.pdbx_seq_one_letter_code
_entity_poly.pdbx_strand_id
1 'polypeptide(L)'
;MKYFEEKVQAGEWDEVEKYLSGFTKVDDNRYSMKIFFEIRKQKYLEALDRQDKAKAVEILVTDLKVFSTFNEELYKEITQLLTLNNFRCVWLALCITCSDRIIKGEGYQELKKINQFG
;
A
#
# COMPACT_ATOMS: atom_id res chain seq x y z
N MET A 1 -12.13 11.46 10.19
CA MET A 1 -11.09 11.37 9.14
C MET A 1 -9.67 11.63 9.64
N LYS A 2 -9.41 12.57 10.57
CA LYS A 2 -8.06 12.79 11.14
C LYS A 2 -7.38 11.49 11.61
N TYR A 3 -8.13 10.56 12.20
CA TYR A 3 -7.61 9.26 12.61
C TYR A 3 -6.94 8.48 11.47
N PHE A 4 -7.58 8.36 10.30
CA PHE A 4 -7.00 7.67 9.15
C PHE A 4 -5.71 8.36 8.67
N GLU A 5 -5.74 9.69 8.62
CA GLU A 5 -4.61 10.53 8.21
C GLU A 5 -3.40 10.40 9.16
N GLU A 6 -3.67 10.40 10.47
CA GLU A 6 -2.68 10.19 11.54
C GLU A 6 -2.08 8.79 11.47
N LYS A 7 -2.90 7.76 11.23
CA LYS A 7 -2.43 6.38 11.10
C LYS A 7 -1.57 6.14 9.85
N VAL A 8 -1.96 6.73 8.72
CA VAL A 8 -1.14 6.74 7.50
C VAL A 8 0.18 7.47 7.75
N GLN A 9 0.17 8.63 8.41
CA GLN A 9 1.39 9.37 8.74
C GLN A 9 2.29 8.65 9.76
N ALA A 10 1.69 7.89 10.68
CA ALA A 10 2.41 7.09 11.64
C ALA A 10 3.02 5.81 11.04
N GLY A 11 2.68 5.45 9.79
CA GLY A 11 3.07 4.18 9.17
C GLY A 11 2.37 2.98 9.80
N GLU A 12 1.23 3.18 10.47
CA GLU A 12 0.42 2.12 11.08
C GLU A 12 -0.46 1.42 10.02
N TRP A 13 0.17 0.83 9.00
CA TRP A 13 -0.51 0.27 7.82
C TRP A 13 -1.55 -0.81 8.16
N ASP A 14 -1.31 -1.61 9.20
CA ASP A 14 -2.27 -2.65 9.62
C ASP A 14 -3.58 -2.06 10.14
N GLU A 15 -3.52 -0.92 10.84
CA GLU A 15 -4.69 -0.21 11.34
C GLU A 15 -5.40 0.54 10.20
N VAL A 16 -4.64 1.05 9.23
CA VAL A 16 -5.16 1.65 7.99
C VAL A 16 -5.94 0.61 7.18
N GLU A 17 -5.38 -0.59 6.98
CA GLU A 17 -6.06 -1.69 6.30
C GLU A 17 -7.32 -2.14 7.07
N LYS A 18 -7.23 -2.26 8.39
CA LYS A 18 -8.38 -2.61 9.24
C LYS A 18 -9.49 -1.57 9.14
N TYR A 19 -9.14 -0.29 9.17
CA TYR A 19 -10.10 0.80 9.01
C TYR A 19 -10.77 0.72 7.63
N LEU A 20 -9.99 0.55 6.56
CA LEU A 20 -10.52 0.40 5.19
C LEU A 20 -11.40 -0.84 5.03
N SER A 21 -11.05 -1.95 5.68
CA SER A 21 -11.83 -3.19 5.64
C SER A 21 -13.25 -3.04 6.20
N GLY A 22 -13.48 -2.02 7.04
CA GLY A 22 -14.82 -1.66 7.53
C GLY A 22 -15.68 -0.97 6.49
N PHE A 23 -15.09 -0.43 5.42
CA PHE A 23 -15.80 0.27 4.34
C PHE A 23 -15.80 -0.52 3.03
N THR A 24 -14.71 -1.21 2.71
CA THR A 24 -14.56 -1.98 1.48
C THR A 24 -13.50 -3.07 1.62
N LYS A 25 -13.67 -4.15 0.85
CA LYS A 25 -12.74 -5.27 0.74
C LYS A 25 -11.81 -5.09 -0.46
N VAL A 26 -10.71 -5.83 -0.45
CA VAL A 26 -9.71 -5.87 -1.53
C VAL A 26 -10.32 -6.17 -2.90
N ASP A 27 -11.37 -6.99 -2.94
CA ASP A 27 -11.98 -7.55 -4.15
C ASP A 27 -13.31 -6.88 -4.54
N ASP A 28 -13.80 -5.91 -3.77
CA ASP A 28 -15.10 -5.27 -4.02
C ASP A 28 -15.12 -4.45 -5.32
N ASN A 29 -14.07 -3.66 -5.57
CA ASN A 29 -13.97 -2.85 -6.78
C ASN A 29 -12.51 -2.53 -7.17
N ARG A 30 -12.31 -2.08 -8.41
CA ARG A 30 -10.98 -1.75 -8.97
C ARG A 30 -10.24 -0.65 -8.20
N TYR A 31 -10.95 0.30 -7.58
CA TYR A 31 -10.35 1.34 -6.76
C TYR A 31 -9.91 0.81 -5.40
N SER A 32 -10.72 -0.02 -4.73
CA SER A 32 -10.35 -0.68 -3.48
C SER A 32 -9.11 -1.53 -3.67
N MET A 33 -9.10 -2.37 -4.71
CA MET A 33 -7.94 -3.19 -5.06
C MET A 33 -6.68 -2.33 -5.27
N LYS A 34 -6.80 -1.20 -5.95
CA LYS A 34 -5.71 -0.24 -6.17
C LYS A 34 -5.23 0.38 -4.86
N ILE A 35 -6.13 0.81 -3.97
CA ILE A 35 -5.78 1.40 -2.66
C ILE A 35 -5.03 0.40 -1.78
N PHE A 36 -5.53 -0.82 -1.65
CA PHE A 36 -4.86 -1.87 -0.88
C PHE A 36 -3.51 -2.25 -1.48
N PHE A 37 -3.42 -2.31 -2.81
CA PHE A 37 -2.16 -2.55 -3.50
C PHE A 37 -1.13 -1.46 -3.17
N GLU A 38 -1.51 -0.18 -3.24
CA GLU A 38 -0.61 0.94 -2.91
C GLU A 38 -0.17 0.92 -1.44
N ILE A 39 -1.07 0.63 -0.50
CA ILE A 39 -0.74 0.51 0.94
C ILE A 39 0.30 -0.61 1.19
N ARG A 40 0.09 -1.78 0.60
CA ARG A 40 0.98 -2.93 0.80
C ARG A 40 2.32 -2.74 0.12
N LYS A 41 2.31 -2.11 -1.07
CA LYS A 41 3.52 -1.69 -1.77
C LYS A 41 4.33 -0.70 -0.93
N GLN A 42 3.67 0.26 -0.29
CA GLN A 42 4.32 1.21 0.61
C GLN A 42 5.00 0.51 1.79
N LYS A 43 4.26 -0.36 2.48
CA LYS A 43 4.76 -1.18 3.60
C LYS A 43 5.98 -2.01 3.20
N TYR A 44 5.97 -2.57 1.99
CA TYR A 44 7.10 -3.29 1.40
C TYR A 44 8.30 -2.38 1.13
N LEU A 45 8.10 -1.20 0.54
CA LEU A 45 9.17 -0.24 0.27
C LEU A 45 9.81 0.29 1.56
N GLU A 46 9.03 0.51 2.62
CA GLU A 46 9.55 0.88 3.93
C GLU A 46 10.42 -0.23 4.56
N ALA A 47 10.04 -1.50 4.39
CA ALA A 47 10.85 -2.62 4.83
C ALA A 47 12.17 -2.71 4.05
N LEU A 48 12.14 -2.48 2.73
CA LEU A 48 13.34 -2.40 1.90
C LEU A 48 14.25 -1.23 2.30
N ASP A 49 13.68 -0.05 2.61
CA ASP A 49 14.44 1.13 3.03
C ASP A 49 15.18 0.88 4.37
N ARG A 50 14.53 0.16 5.29
CA ARG A 50 15.14 -0.30 6.55
C ARG A 50 16.14 -1.45 6.39
N GLN A 51 16.37 -1.91 5.15
CA GLN A 51 17.17 -3.10 4.83
C GLN A 51 16.66 -4.39 5.50
N ASP A 52 15.40 -4.41 5.93
CA ASP A 52 14.77 -5.56 6.56
C ASP A 52 14.20 -6.49 5.46
N LYS A 53 15.11 -7.26 4.85
CA LYS A 53 14.76 -8.20 3.77
C LYS A 53 13.79 -9.28 4.23
N ALA A 54 13.87 -9.72 5.49
CA ALA A 54 12.98 -10.74 6.01
C ALA A 54 11.52 -10.25 6.00
N LYS A 55 11.30 -9.04 6.52
CA LYS A 55 9.98 -8.41 6.52
C LYS A 55 9.49 -8.05 5.12
N ALA A 56 10.38 -7.59 4.24
CA ALA A 56 10.04 -7.31 2.84
C ALA A 56 9.57 -8.58 2.09
N VAL A 57 10.25 -9.72 2.28
CA VAL A 57 9.82 -11.01 1.71
C VAL A 57 8.49 -11.47 2.29
N GLU A 58 8.29 -11.32 3.59
CA GLU A 58 7.02 -11.66 4.25
C GLU A 58 5.85 -10.90 3.60
N ILE A 59 5.93 -9.56 3.55
CA ILE A 59 4.91 -8.69 2.92
C ILE A 59 4.68 -9.06 1.45
N LEU A 60 5.75 -9.38 0.72
CA LEU A 60 5.64 -9.77 -0.68
C LEU A 60 4.78 -11.04 -0.84
N VAL A 61 5.01 -12.05 -0.01
CA VAL A 61 4.35 -13.36 -0.11
C VAL A 61 2.96 -13.36 0.53
N THR A 62 2.74 -12.58 1.60
CA THR A 62 1.45 -12.50 2.30
C THR A 62 0.51 -11.51 1.63
N ASP A 63 0.99 -10.29 1.38
CA ASP A 63 0.15 -9.15 1.11
C ASP A 63 0.10 -8.84 -0.40
N LEU A 64 1.24 -8.99 -1.09
CA LEU A 64 1.35 -8.67 -2.52
C LEU A 64 1.05 -9.85 -3.45
N LYS A 65 1.19 -11.09 -2.97
CA LYS A 65 0.95 -12.31 -3.77
C LYS A 65 -0.46 -12.40 -4.33
N VAL A 66 -1.47 -11.90 -3.61
CA VAL A 66 -2.86 -11.88 -4.11
C VAL A 66 -3.01 -11.04 -5.38
N PHE A 67 -2.13 -10.06 -5.62
CA PHE A 67 -2.17 -9.25 -6.84
C PHE A 67 -1.48 -9.92 -8.03
N SER A 68 -0.70 -10.99 -7.81
CA SER A 68 -0.05 -11.72 -8.91
C SER A 68 -1.06 -12.40 -9.83
N THR A 69 -2.26 -12.71 -9.34
CA THR A 69 -3.35 -13.26 -10.17
C THR A 69 -3.93 -12.22 -11.13
N PHE A 70 -3.75 -10.93 -10.83
CA PHE A 70 -4.20 -9.83 -11.68
C PHE A 70 -3.11 -9.36 -12.64
N ASN A 71 -1.86 -9.28 -12.16
CA ASN A 71 -0.73 -8.89 -12.98
C ASN A 71 0.55 -9.58 -12.50
N GLU A 72 0.87 -10.71 -13.13
CA GLU A 72 2.05 -11.51 -12.80
C GLU A 72 3.36 -10.78 -13.13
N GLU A 73 3.38 -9.97 -14.19
CA GLU A 73 4.57 -9.21 -14.60
C GLU A 73 4.93 -8.15 -13.56
N LEU A 74 3.94 -7.41 -13.06
CA LEU A 74 4.13 -6.43 -12.01
C LEU A 74 4.58 -7.07 -10.69
N TYR A 75 4.07 -8.26 -10.35
CA TYR A 75 4.55 -9.01 -9.19
C TYR A 75 6.02 -9.44 -9.36
N LYS A 76 6.43 -9.86 -10.58
CA LYS A 76 7.83 -10.18 -10.89
C LYS A 76 8.72 -8.95 -10.77
N GLU A 77 8.30 -7.78 -11.27
CA GLU A 77 9.03 -6.53 -11.12
C GLU A 77 9.24 -6.20 -9.64
N ILE A 78 8.19 -6.26 -8.82
CA ILE A 78 8.30 -5.98 -7.38
C ILE A 78 9.22 -7.00 -6.69
N THR A 79 9.15 -8.27 -7.07
CA THR A 79 10.03 -9.32 -6.53
C THR A 79 11.48 -9.09 -6.92
N GLN A 80 11.74 -8.66 -8.16
CA GLN A 80 13.08 -8.27 -8.60
C GLN A 80 13.61 -7.11 -7.76
N LEU A 81 12.72 -6.26 -7.22
CA LEU A 81 13.19 -5.20 -6.35
C LEU A 81 13.99 -5.76 -5.17
N LEU A 82 13.57 -6.82 -4.49
CA LEU A 82 14.35 -7.45 -3.39
C LEU A 82 15.83 -7.75 -3.74
N THR A 83 16.12 -8.05 -4.99
CA THR A 83 17.48 -8.43 -5.45
C THR A 83 18.38 -7.24 -5.76
N LEU A 84 17.80 -6.06 -6.02
CA LEU A 84 18.56 -4.84 -6.26
C LEU A 84 19.02 -4.25 -4.92
N ASN A 85 20.31 -4.43 -4.61
CA ASN A 85 20.90 -4.02 -3.33
C ASN A 85 21.01 -2.48 -3.12
N ASN A 86 20.56 -1.66 -4.09
CA ASN A 86 20.72 -0.20 -4.10
C ASN A 86 19.46 0.52 -4.57
N PHE A 87 18.48 0.71 -3.68
CA PHE A 87 17.33 1.60 -3.94
C PHE A 87 17.47 3.02 -3.41
N ARG A 88 18.64 3.38 -2.84
CA ARG A 88 18.87 4.74 -2.34
C ARG A 88 18.89 5.74 -3.48
N CYS A 89 17.70 6.14 -3.89
CA CYS A 89 17.45 7.31 -4.68
C CYS A 89 16.36 8.08 -3.94
N VAL A 90 16.49 9.40 -3.98
CA VAL A 90 15.47 10.42 -3.66
C VAL A 90 14.08 10.06 -4.24
N TRP A 91 14.04 9.16 -5.22
CA TRP A 91 12.87 8.46 -5.75
C TRP A 91 12.07 7.61 -4.75
N LEU A 92 12.67 6.89 -3.78
CA LEU A 92 11.89 6.13 -2.79
C LEU A 92 11.07 7.05 -1.90
N ALA A 93 11.68 8.13 -1.38
CA ALA A 93 10.96 9.15 -0.61
C ALA A 93 9.88 9.85 -1.44
N LEU A 94 10.13 10.09 -2.74
CA LEU A 94 9.12 10.62 -3.66
C LEU A 94 8.02 9.60 -3.97
N CYS A 95 8.34 8.31 -4.13
CA CYS A 95 7.36 7.25 -4.36
C CYS A 95 6.50 7.06 -3.12
N ILE A 96 7.12 7.05 -1.94
CA ILE A 96 6.47 6.97 -0.63
C ILE A 96 5.51 8.15 -0.44
N THR A 97 5.99 9.37 -0.64
CA THR A 97 5.15 10.58 -0.49
C THR A 97 4.15 10.78 -1.63
N CYS A 98 4.33 10.15 -2.78
CA CYS A 98 3.37 10.13 -3.89
C CYS A 98 2.26 9.12 -3.61
N SER A 99 2.60 7.89 -3.20
CA SER A 99 1.64 6.87 -2.76
C SER A 99 0.84 7.35 -1.55
N ASP A 100 1.44 8.04 -0.58
CA ASP A 100 0.71 8.68 0.53
C ASP A 100 -0.31 9.72 0.04
N ARG A 101 0.06 10.53 -0.97
CA ARG A 101 -0.86 11.50 -1.57
C ARG A 101 -1.97 10.84 -2.36
N ILE A 102 -1.69 9.71 -3.03
CA ILE A 102 -2.69 8.93 -3.76
C ILE A 102 -3.64 8.22 -2.78
N ILE A 103 -3.12 7.54 -1.75
CA ILE A 103 -3.92 6.87 -0.72
C ILE A 103 -4.80 7.88 0.01
N LYS A 104 -4.25 9.04 0.39
CA LYS A 104 -5.05 10.13 0.95
C LYS A 104 -6.06 10.60 -0.08
N GLY A 105 -5.64 11.07 -1.26
CA GLY A 105 -6.55 11.61 -2.27
C GLY A 105 -7.69 10.67 -2.67
N GLU A 106 -7.38 9.46 -3.12
CA GLU A 106 -8.35 8.46 -3.59
C GLU A 106 -9.14 7.84 -2.45
N GLY A 107 -8.48 7.48 -1.34
CA GLY A 107 -9.14 6.98 -0.13
C GLY A 107 -10.11 8.00 0.46
N TYR A 108 -9.78 9.30 0.45
CA TYR A 108 -10.68 10.37 0.87
C TYR A 108 -11.92 10.50 0.00
N GLN A 109 -11.80 10.31 -1.32
CA GLN A 109 -12.92 10.40 -2.24
C GLN A 109 -13.88 9.22 -2.06
N GLU A 110 -13.36 8.01 -1.92
CA GLU A 110 -14.20 6.83 -1.64
C GLU A 110 -14.87 6.92 -0.27
N LEU A 111 -14.13 7.29 0.78
CA LEU A 111 -14.73 7.49 2.10
C LEU A 111 -15.78 8.61 2.09
N LYS A 112 -15.59 9.69 1.31
CA LYS A 112 -16.63 10.73 1.12
C LYS A 112 -17.89 10.20 0.42
N LYS A 113 -17.74 9.36 -0.61
CA LYS A 113 -18.89 8.75 -1.30
C LYS A 113 -19.70 7.86 -0.36
N ILE A 114 -19.01 7.09 0.49
CA ILE A 114 -19.67 6.17 1.44
C ILE A 114 -20.34 6.95 2.58
N ASN A 115 -19.72 8.03 3.08
CA ASN A 115 -20.27 8.84 4.18
C ASN A 115 -21.35 9.84 3.75
N GLN A 116 -21.62 10.00 2.44
CA GLN A 116 -22.77 10.77 1.93
C GLN A 116 -24.06 9.93 1.85
N PHE A 117 -23.98 8.61 2.07
CA PHE A 117 -25.11 7.70 2.13
C PHE A 117 -25.51 7.29 3.56
N GLY A 118 -24.86 7.87 4.59
CA GLY A 118 -25.14 7.65 6.01
C GLY A 118 -25.91 8.79 6.65
#